data_AF-A0A2H3KWC5-F1
#
_entry.id   AF-A0A2H3KWC5-F1
#
_cell.length_a   1.000
_cell.length_b   1.000
_cell.length_c   1.000
_cell.angle_alpha   90.00
_cell.angle_beta   90.00
_cell.angle_gamma   90.00
#
_symmetry.space_group_name_H-M   'P 1'
#
loop_
_entity.id
_entity.type
_entity.pdbx_description
1 polymer ?
#
loop_
_entity_poly.entity_id
_entity_poly.type
_entity_poly.pdbx_seq_one_letter_code
_entity_poly.pdbx_strand_id
1 'polypeptide(L)'
;MKNVKIEMKWALLFNCIVVLWMLLEKLLGFHDKYIDYQMYVTNFFAIPAIITMVFAINNKKKQYYNGIMKYKQGLKSGVILSVFIAILTPISQWVTTYIISPSYFPNMIKRSVALGYYPSEIDAKAYFNYYNYTIQGTIGALVMGIVTTAIAVIFLHSKKKKQTNI
;
A
#
# COMPACT_ATOMS: atom_id res chain seq x y z
N MET A 1 10.10 6.38 22.44
CA MET A 1 9.27 6.16 21.22
C MET A 1 8.38 7.36 20.80
N LYS A 2 8.59 8.60 21.30
CA LYS A 2 7.71 9.75 20.98
C LYS A 2 7.79 10.22 19.51
N ASN A 3 8.87 9.91 18.79
CA ASN A 3 9.14 10.49 17.47
C ASN A 3 8.50 9.75 16.28
N VAL A 4 7.89 8.57 16.48
CA VAL A 4 7.33 7.74 15.39
C VAL A 4 5.84 7.40 15.57
N LYS A 5 5.18 7.98 16.57
CA LYS A 5 3.78 7.70 16.92
C LYS A 5 2.81 8.05 15.78
N ILE A 6 3.10 9.12 15.05
CA ILE A 6 2.29 9.56 13.91
C ILE A 6 2.38 8.51 12.80
N GLU A 7 3.58 8.08 12.43
CA GLU A 7 3.82 7.07 11.41
C GLU A 7 3.13 5.74 11.75
N MET A 8 3.26 5.26 13.00
CA MET A 8 2.57 4.03 13.41
C MET A 8 1.05 4.15 13.32
N LYS A 9 0.46 5.27 13.78
CA LYS A 9 -0.99 5.51 13.68
C LYS A 9 -1.46 5.46 12.22
N TRP A 10 -0.73 6.12 11.33
CA TRP A 10 -1.07 6.15 9.91
C TRP A 10 -0.82 4.81 9.21
N ALA A 11 0.18 4.03 9.63
CA ALA A 11 0.41 2.68 9.11
C ALA A 11 -0.76 1.74 9.47
N LEU A 12 -1.27 1.80 10.70
CA LEU A 12 -2.45 1.05 11.11
C LEU A 12 -3.68 1.44 10.30
N LEU A 13 -3.93 2.74 10.13
CA LEU A 13 -5.03 3.24 9.30
C LEU A 13 -4.89 2.78 7.84
N PHE A 14 -3.69 2.87 7.27
CA PHE A 14 -3.41 2.41 5.91
C PHE A 14 -3.74 0.93 5.76
N ASN A 15 -3.33 0.10 6.73
CA ASN A 15 -3.62 -1.32 6.71
C ASN A 15 -5.13 -1.62 6.81
N CYS A 16 -5.88 -0.87 7.62
CA CYS A 16 -7.34 -0.94 7.61
C CYS A 16 -7.94 -0.59 6.23
N ILE A 17 -7.41 0.44 5.55
CA ILE A 17 -7.87 0.83 4.22
C ILE A 17 -7.57 -0.27 3.19
N VAL A 18 -6.42 -0.95 3.28
CA VAL A 18 -6.11 -2.14 2.45
C VAL A 18 -7.18 -3.21 2.65
N VAL A 19 -7.47 -3.59 3.89
CA VAL A 19 -8.46 -4.63 4.23
C VAL A 19 -9.85 -4.25 3.73
N LEU A 20 -10.26 -2.99 3.90
CA LEU A 20 -11.53 -2.48 3.39
C LEU A 20 -11.60 -2.51 1.86
N TRP A 21 -10.50 -2.20 1.18
CA TRP A 21 -10.42 -2.28 -0.27
C TRP A 21 -10.56 -3.71 -0.77
N MET A 22 -9.89 -4.67 -0.13
CA MET A 22 -10.00 -6.09 -0.48
C MET A 22 -11.41 -6.64 -0.24
N LEU A 23 -12.08 -6.17 0.83
CA LEU A 23 -13.49 -6.47 1.06
C LEU A 23 -14.38 -5.90 -0.05
N LEU A 24 -14.14 -4.66 -0.48
CA LEU A 24 -14.86 -4.04 -1.59
C LEU A 24 -14.67 -4.83 -2.90
N GLU A 25 -13.44 -5.21 -3.24
CA GLU A 25 -13.15 -6.03 -4.43
C GLU A 25 -13.94 -7.36 -4.40
N LYS A 26 -13.94 -8.04 -3.25
CA LYS A 26 -14.70 -9.27 -3.05
C LYS A 26 -16.21 -9.06 -3.23
N LEU A 27 -16.78 -8.04 -2.60
CA LEU A 27 -18.23 -7.75 -2.65
C LEU A 27 -18.69 -7.38 -4.07
N LEU A 28 -17.83 -6.71 -4.85
CA LEU A 28 -18.10 -6.40 -6.25
C LEU A 28 -17.87 -7.60 -7.19
N GLY A 29 -17.41 -8.74 -6.66
CA GLY A 29 -17.23 -9.99 -7.39
C GLY A 29 -15.91 -10.12 -8.13
N PHE A 30 -14.95 -9.21 -7.92
CA PHE A 30 -13.64 -9.25 -8.59
C PHE A 30 -12.74 -10.38 -8.09
N HIS A 31 -13.07 -11.02 -6.97
CA HIS A 31 -12.36 -12.22 -6.50
C HIS A 31 -13.03 -13.54 -6.94
N ASP A 32 -14.17 -13.47 -7.63
CA ASP A 32 -14.90 -14.64 -8.13
C ASP A 32 -15.41 -14.41 -9.57
N LYS A 33 -16.59 -13.81 -9.74
CA LYS A 33 -17.31 -13.69 -11.03
C LYS A 33 -16.54 -12.91 -12.09
N TYR A 34 -15.86 -11.84 -11.68
CA TYR A 34 -15.17 -10.89 -12.57
C TYR A 34 -13.66 -10.95 -12.40
N ILE A 35 -13.13 -12.15 -12.11
CA ILE A 35 -11.73 -12.33 -11.74
C ILE A 35 -10.73 -11.92 -12.83
N ASP A 36 -11.14 -11.96 -14.10
CA ASP A 36 -10.33 -11.47 -15.22
C ASP A 36 -10.01 -9.98 -15.12
N TYR A 37 -10.89 -9.23 -14.48
CA TYR A 37 -10.73 -7.79 -14.31
C TYR A 37 -9.96 -7.42 -13.05
N GLN A 38 -9.70 -8.38 -12.14
CA GLN A 38 -9.08 -8.13 -10.84
C GLN A 38 -7.72 -7.45 -10.98
N MET A 39 -6.88 -7.92 -11.92
CA MET A 39 -5.55 -7.34 -12.18
C MET A 39 -5.58 -5.87 -12.59
N TYR A 40 -6.69 -5.39 -13.16
CA TYR A 40 -6.87 -3.99 -13.53
C TYR A 40 -7.49 -3.19 -12.39
N VAL A 41 -8.51 -3.75 -11.75
CA VAL A 41 -9.27 -3.07 -10.69
C VAL A 41 -8.42 -2.81 -9.45
N THR A 42 -7.57 -3.76 -9.08
CA THR A 42 -6.75 -3.64 -7.87
C THR A 42 -5.73 -2.50 -7.95
N ASN A 43 -5.30 -2.10 -9.15
CA ASN A 43 -4.42 -0.96 -9.33
C ASN A 43 -5.07 0.38 -8.93
N PHE A 44 -6.41 0.48 -8.93
CA PHE A 44 -7.10 1.67 -8.44
C PHE A 44 -6.91 1.92 -6.95
N PHE A 45 -6.46 0.90 -6.18
CA PHE A 45 -6.04 1.07 -4.79
C PHE A 45 -4.91 2.11 -4.63
N ALA A 46 -4.12 2.37 -5.68
CA ALA A 46 -3.10 3.41 -5.65
C ALA A 46 -3.68 4.79 -5.26
N ILE A 47 -4.94 5.08 -5.63
CA ILE A 47 -5.60 6.35 -5.31
C ILE A 47 -5.75 6.54 -3.79
N PRO A 48 -6.49 5.69 -3.05
CA PRO A 48 -6.60 5.84 -1.59
C PRO A 48 -5.25 5.66 -0.88
N ALA A 49 -4.33 4.84 -1.42
CA ALA A 49 -2.99 4.68 -0.87
C ALA A 49 -2.19 5.98 -0.90
N ILE A 50 -2.12 6.66 -2.06
CA ILE A 50 -1.40 7.92 -2.23
C ILE A 50 -2.02 9.02 -1.36
N ILE A 51 -3.35 9.12 -1.32
CA ILE A 51 -4.05 10.09 -0.46
C ILE A 51 -3.66 9.90 1.00
N THR A 52 -3.66 8.65 1.47
CA THR A 52 -3.29 8.31 2.85
C THR A 52 -1.83 8.65 3.15
N MET A 53 -0.91 8.34 2.23
CA MET A 53 0.51 8.69 2.37
C MET A 53 0.73 10.21 2.44
N VAL A 54 0.08 10.98 1.57
CA VAL A 54 0.13 12.44 1.55
C VAL A 54 -0.41 13.01 2.85
N PHE A 55 -1.54 12.50 3.34
CA PHE A 55 -2.13 12.94 4.61
C PHE A 55 -1.26 12.61 5.81
N ALA A 56 -0.64 11.43 5.83
CA ALA A 56 0.29 11.04 6.89
C ALA A 56 1.50 11.99 6.98
N ILE A 57 2.14 12.27 5.84
CA ILE A 57 3.30 13.18 5.76
C ILE A 57 2.89 14.61 6.13
N ASN A 58 1.74 15.09 5.62
CA ASN A 58 1.24 16.42 5.95
C ASN A 58 0.87 16.54 7.45
N ASN A 59 0.31 15.48 8.05
CA ASN A 59 0.04 15.42 9.47
C ASN A 59 1.34 15.50 10.29
N LYS A 60 2.39 14.79 9.87
CA LYS A 60 3.73 14.90 10.47
C LYS A 60 4.28 16.33 10.38
N LYS A 61 4.18 16.96 9.21
CA LYS A 61 4.60 18.35 8.99
C LYS A 61 3.92 19.29 9.98
N LYS A 62 2.60 19.20 10.15
CA LYS A 62 1.83 20.09 11.02
C LYS A 62 2.09 19.84 12.50
N GLN A 63 2.04 18.58 12.95
CA GLN A 63 2.05 18.24 14.38
C GLN A 63 3.45 18.09 14.99
N TYR A 64 4.45 17.70 14.19
CA TYR A 64 5.81 17.44 14.69
C TYR A 64 6.82 18.51 14.25
N TYR A 65 6.66 19.04 13.03
CA TYR A 65 7.57 20.05 12.47
C TYR A 65 6.98 21.47 12.50
N ASN A 66 5.88 21.71 13.22
CA ASN A 66 5.23 23.02 13.34
C ASN A 66 4.96 23.72 12.00
N GLY A 67 4.60 22.94 10.98
CA GLY A 67 4.32 23.44 9.63
C GLY A 67 5.57 23.72 8.77
N ILE A 68 6.79 23.62 9.31
CA ILE A 68 8.04 23.89 8.58
C ILE A 68 8.85 22.61 8.46
N MET A 69 8.74 21.93 7.31
CA MET A 69 9.39 20.64 7.08
C MET A 69 10.36 20.71 5.88
N LYS A 70 11.61 20.28 6.10
CA LYS A 70 12.62 20.10 5.05
C LYS A 70 12.32 18.83 4.24
N TYR A 71 12.77 18.79 2.99
CA TYR A 71 12.64 17.60 2.13
C TYR A 71 13.15 16.31 2.81
N LYS A 72 14.38 16.32 3.34
CA LYS A 72 14.97 15.15 4.03
C LYS A 72 14.15 14.69 5.25
N GLN A 73 13.47 15.60 5.94
CA GLN A 73 12.61 15.26 7.09
C GLN A 73 11.34 14.54 6.64
N GLY A 74 10.70 15.05 5.59
CA GLY A 74 9.53 14.40 4.98
C GLY A 74 9.87 13.02 4.42
N LEU A 75 10.99 12.91 3.70
CA LEU A 75 11.45 11.64 3.15
C LEU A 75 11.72 10.61 4.26
N LYS A 76 12.42 11.01 5.33
CA LYS A 76 12.67 10.12 6.48
C LYS A 76 11.36 9.65 7.12
N SER A 77 10.39 10.53 7.29
CA SER A 77 9.09 10.16 7.87
C SER A 77 8.34 9.17 6.99
N GLY A 78 8.29 9.40 5.67
CA GLY A 78 7.61 8.47 4.76
C GLY A 78 8.33 7.12 4.60
N VAL A 79 9.66 7.07 4.70
CA VAL A 79 10.41 5.79 4.79
C VAL A 79 10.01 5.02 6.05
N ILE A 80 9.98 5.67 7.22
CA ILE A 80 9.57 5.03 8.48
C ILE A 80 8.12 4.53 8.39
N LEU A 81 7.23 5.34 7.83
CA LEU A 81 5.84 4.94 7.57
C LEU A 81 5.77 3.71 6.66
N SER A 82 6.52 3.69 5.56
CA SER A 82 6.55 2.58 4.60
C SER A 82 7.04 1.29 5.24
N VAL A 83 8.04 1.38 6.13
CA VAL A 83 8.52 0.23 6.93
C VAL A 83 7.42 -0.31 7.84
N PHE A 84 6.68 0.55 8.55
CA PHE A 84 5.57 0.07 9.38
C PHE A 84 4.45 -0.55 8.56
N ILE A 85 4.11 0.02 7.41
CA ILE A 85 3.12 -0.58 6.50
C ILE A 85 3.59 -1.96 6.06
N ALA A 86 4.85 -2.08 5.59
CA ALA A 86 5.43 -3.35 5.17
C ALA A 86 5.41 -4.41 6.28
N ILE A 87 5.71 -4.04 7.52
CA ILE A 87 5.63 -4.95 8.69
C ILE A 87 4.19 -5.43 8.94
N LEU A 88 3.20 -4.57 8.70
CA LEU A 88 1.77 -4.91 8.86
C LEU A 88 1.20 -5.66 7.65
N THR A 89 1.84 -5.61 6.49
CA THR A 89 1.35 -6.23 5.24
C THR A 89 1.04 -7.72 5.38
N PRO A 90 1.89 -8.57 6.01
CA PRO A 90 1.56 -9.98 6.24
C PRO A 90 0.22 -10.18 6.95
N ILE A 91 -0.11 -9.33 7.93
CA ILE A 91 -1.37 -9.42 8.69
C ILE A 91 -2.56 -9.10 7.78
N SER A 92 -2.52 -7.99 7.03
CA SER A 92 -3.58 -7.67 6.07
C SER A 92 -3.72 -8.71 4.97
N GLN A 93 -2.59 -9.26 4.50
CA GLN A 93 -2.59 -10.28 3.46
C GLN A 93 -3.22 -11.58 3.97
N TRP A 94 -2.96 -11.94 5.23
CA TRP A 94 -3.54 -13.11 5.88
C TRP A 94 -5.05 -12.94 6.04
N VAL A 95 -5.51 -11.78 6.55
CA VAL A 95 -6.95 -11.46 6.65
C VAL A 95 -7.61 -11.52 5.27
N THR A 96 -6.99 -10.93 4.25
CA THR A 96 -7.51 -10.94 2.88
C THR A 96 -7.64 -12.36 2.33
N THR A 97 -6.59 -13.17 2.50
CA THR A 97 -6.52 -14.52 1.94
C THR A 97 -7.49 -15.46 2.64
N TYR A 98 -7.46 -15.51 3.97
CA TYR A 98 -8.14 -16.58 4.71
C TYR A 98 -9.52 -16.19 5.23
N ILE A 99 -9.79 -14.90 5.42
CA ILE A 99 -11.08 -14.41 5.94
C ILE A 99 -11.92 -13.80 4.83
N ILE A 100 -11.38 -12.85 4.07
CA ILE A 100 -12.18 -12.12 3.08
C ILE A 100 -12.42 -12.98 1.84
N SER A 101 -11.38 -13.64 1.33
CA SER A 101 -11.42 -14.28 0.00
C SER A 101 -10.69 -15.62 -0.05
N PRO A 102 -11.14 -16.63 0.71
CA PRO A 102 -10.51 -17.96 0.72
C PRO A 102 -10.55 -18.65 -0.66
N SER A 103 -11.50 -18.30 -1.53
CA SER A 103 -11.61 -18.81 -2.90
C SER A 103 -10.72 -18.11 -3.92
N TYR A 104 -10.07 -16.99 -3.57
CA TYR A 104 -9.38 -16.15 -4.54
C TYR A 104 -8.24 -16.87 -5.26
N PHE A 105 -7.30 -17.49 -4.52
CA PHE A 105 -6.19 -18.20 -5.14
C PHE A 105 -6.65 -19.40 -5.98
N PRO A 106 -7.54 -20.29 -5.50
CA PRO A 106 -8.11 -21.34 -6.36
C PRO A 106 -8.74 -20.81 -7.66
N ASN A 107 -9.51 -19.72 -7.57
CA ASN A 107 -10.15 -19.12 -8.74
C ASN A 107 -9.10 -18.54 -9.72
N MET A 108 -8.10 -17.83 -9.21
CA MET A 108 -7.01 -17.26 -10.02
C MET A 108 -6.17 -18.35 -10.69
N ILE A 109 -5.84 -19.43 -9.99
CA ILE A 109 -5.07 -20.55 -10.54
C ILE A 109 -5.82 -21.17 -11.72
N LYS A 110 -7.10 -21.55 -11.49
CA LYS A 110 -7.93 -22.16 -12.53
C LYS A 110 -8.08 -21.24 -13.74
N ARG A 111 -8.34 -19.95 -13.50
CA ARG A 111 -8.57 -19.00 -14.58
C ARG A 111 -7.31 -18.66 -15.36
N SER A 112 -6.18 -18.47 -14.68
CA SER A 112 -4.92 -18.09 -15.32
C SER A 112 -4.35 -19.21 -16.20
N VAL A 113 -4.53 -20.48 -15.81
CA VAL A 113 -4.22 -21.64 -16.68
C VAL A 113 -5.17 -21.71 -17.87
N ALA A 114 -6.48 -21.52 -17.65
CA ALA A 114 -7.47 -21.54 -18.74
C ALA A 114 -7.25 -20.44 -19.79
N LEU A 115 -6.69 -19.29 -19.39
CA LEU A 115 -6.32 -18.19 -20.29
C LEU A 115 -4.91 -18.34 -20.90
N GLY A 116 -4.16 -19.37 -20.50
CA GLY A 116 -2.80 -19.60 -21.00
C GLY A 116 -1.73 -18.68 -20.40
N TYR A 117 -2.02 -17.95 -19.32
CA TYR A 117 -1.01 -17.15 -18.60
C TYR A 117 0.01 -18.01 -17.86
N TYR A 118 -0.38 -19.22 -17.48
CA TYR A 118 0.50 -20.24 -16.90
C TYR A 118 0.37 -21.55 -17.68
N PRO A 119 1.48 -22.26 -17.93
CA PRO A 119 1.45 -23.50 -18.70
C PRO A 119 0.84 -24.67 -17.92
N SER A 120 0.82 -24.62 -16.58
CA SER A 120 0.18 -25.63 -15.75
C SER A 120 -0.34 -25.06 -14.43
N GLU A 121 -1.18 -25.83 -13.73
CA GLU A 121 -1.60 -25.49 -12.36
C GLU A 121 -0.44 -25.44 -11.37
N ILE A 122 0.64 -26.21 -11.59
CA ILE A 122 1.80 -26.23 -10.70
C ILE A 122 2.51 -24.89 -10.76
N ASP A 123 2.71 -24.35 -11.96
CA ASP A 123 3.34 -23.05 -12.18
C ASP A 123 2.48 -21.92 -11.60
N ALA A 124 1.15 -22.01 -11.80
CA ALA A 124 0.22 -21.06 -11.22
C ALA A 124 0.21 -21.12 -9.69
N LYS A 125 0.27 -22.30 -9.06
CA LYS A 125 0.32 -22.47 -7.59
C LYS A 125 1.60 -21.91 -6.98
N ALA A 126 2.73 -21.98 -7.70
CA ALA A 126 3.98 -21.36 -7.27
C ALA A 126 3.85 -19.83 -7.16
N TYR A 127 3.00 -19.22 -7.98
CA TYR A 127 2.72 -17.78 -7.94
C TYR A 127 1.57 -17.40 -7.01
N PHE A 128 0.39 -17.99 -7.19
CA PHE A 128 -0.86 -17.68 -6.48
C PHE A 128 -0.94 -18.40 -5.13
N ASN A 129 -0.19 -17.90 -4.17
CA ASN A 129 -0.25 -18.39 -2.79
C ASN A 129 0.05 -17.27 -1.80
N TYR A 130 -0.33 -17.51 -0.55
CA TYR A 130 -0.18 -16.55 0.54
C TYR A 130 1.27 -16.11 0.74
N TYR A 131 2.23 -17.05 0.70
CA TYR A 131 3.64 -16.75 0.94
C TYR A 131 4.19 -15.77 -0.10
N ASN A 132 4.01 -16.09 -1.39
CA ASN A 132 4.49 -15.26 -2.48
C ASN A 132 3.80 -13.88 -2.50
N TYR A 133 2.47 -13.84 -2.33
CA TYR A 133 1.73 -12.57 -2.26
C TYR A 133 2.12 -11.72 -1.05
N THR A 134 2.47 -12.35 0.08
CA THR A 134 2.95 -11.64 1.27
C THR A 134 4.31 -11.01 1.00
N ILE A 135 5.25 -11.74 0.38
CA ILE A 135 6.57 -11.22 0.03
C ILE A 135 6.44 -10.06 -0.96
N GLN A 136 5.71 -10.27 -2.05
CA GLN A 136 5.48 -9.25 -3.07
C GLN A 136 4.79 -8.02 -2.48
N GLY A 137 3.74 -8.22 -1.67
CA GLY A 137 3.05 -7.12 -1.01
C GLY A 137 3.94 -6.35 -0.03
N THR A 138 4.80 -7.05 0.72
CA THR A 138 5.72 -6.44 1.69
C THR A 138 6.78 -5.59 0.99
N ILE A 139 7.43 -6.16 -0.04
CA ILE A 139 8.43 -5.46 -0.85
C ILE A 139 7.77 -4.29 -1.60
N GLY A 140 6.62 -4.55 -2.22
CA GLY A 140 5.83 -3.55 -2.96
C GLY A 140 5.42 -2.37 -2.08
N ALA A 141 4.90 -2.63 -0.87
CA ALA A 141 4.54 -1.59 0.08
C ALA A 141 5.74 -0.73 0.48
N LEU A 142 6.89 -1.34 0.72
CA LEU A 142 8.12 -0.61 1.05
C LEU A 142 8.59 0.25 -0.13
N VAL A 143 8.76 -0.34 -1.31
CA VAL A 143 9.28 0.35 -2.50
C VAL A 143 8.33 1.44 -2.95
N MET A 144 7.04 1.12 -3.17
CA MET A 144 6.05 2.10 -3.62
C MET A 144 5.78 3.17 -2.58
N GLY A 145 5.83 2.85 -1.28
CA GLY A 145 5.72 3.82 -0.21
C GLY A 145 6.86 4.85 -0.23
N ILE A 146 8.10 4.40 -0.46
CA ILE A 146 9.27 5.27 -0.57
C ILE A 146 9.18 6.15 -1.83
N VAL A 147 8.85 5.57 -2.99
CA VAL A 147 8.70 6.31 -4.25
C VAL A 147 7.59 7.36 -4.14
N THR A 148 6.42 6.97 -3.64
CA THR A 148 5.27 7.88 -3.43
C THR A 148 5.65 9.01 -2.48
N THR A 149 6.36 8.69 -1.40
CA THR A 149 6.86 9.71 -0.45
C THR A 149 7.80 10.69 -1.14
N ALA A 150 8.78 10.20 -1.91
CA ALA A 150 9.75 11.05 -2.58
C ALA A 150 9.05 12.09 -3.47
N ILE A 151 8.04 11.65 -4.23
CA ILE A 151 7.21 12.52 -5.08
C ILE A 151 6.38 13.47 -4.22
N ALA A 152 5.62 12.95 -3.24
CA ALA A 152 4.73 13.75 -2.40
C ALA A 152 5.46 14.87 -1.66
N VAL A 153 6.67 14.60 -1.16
CA VAL A 153 7.44 15.57 -0.37
C VAL A 153 7.92 16.75 -1.22
N ILE A 154 8.08 16.60 -2.55
CA ILE A 154 8.37 17.72 -3.47
C ILE A 154 7.29 18.81 -3.32
N PHE A 155 6.02 18.40 -3.21
CA PHE A 155 4.89 19.32 -3.07
C PHE A 155 4.64 19.74 -1.62
N LEU A 156 4.97 18.89 -0.65
CA LEU A 156 4.66 19.12 0.76
C LEU A 156 5.77 19.85 1.54
N HIS A 157 7.02 19.86 1.07
CA HIS A 157 8.09 20.54 1.80
C HIS A 157 7.89 22.07 1.80
N SER A 158 8.36 22.73 2.85
CA SER A 158 8.30 24.19 2.90
C SER A 158 9.37 24.78 1.96
N LYS A 159 8.99 25.72 1.09
CA LYS A 159 9.96 26.49 0.30
C LYS A 159 10.69 27.43 1.26
N LYS A 160 12.01 27.62 1.09
CA LYS A 160 12.73 28.71 1.78
C LYS A 160 12.04 30.02 1.39
N LYS A 161 11.59 30.82 2.36
CA LYS A 161 11.25 32.23 2.08
C LYS A 161 12.51 32.86 1.47
N LYS A 162 12.43 33.37 0.24
CA LYS A 162 13.42 34.35 -0.23
C LYS A 162 13.38 35.48 0.80
N GLN A 163 14.47 35.75 1.50
CA GLN A 163 14.63 37.01 2.22
C GLN A 163 14.59 38.09 1.14
N THR A 164 13.43 38.71 0.95
CA THR A 164 13.34 40.03 0.35
C THR A 164 13.93 40.97 1.39
N ASN A 165 15.22 41.27 1.23
CA ASN A 165 15.82 42.45 1.84
C ASN A 165 15.14 43.65 1.17
N ILE A 166 14.32 44.37 1.92
CA ILE A 166 13.85 45.72 1.59
C ILE A 166 14.67 46.66 2.48
#